data_AF-A0A9P7V0Q3-F1
#
_entry.id   AF-A0A9P7V0Q3-F1
#
_cell.length_a   1.000
_cell.length_b   1.000
_cell.length_c   1.000
_cell.angle_alpha   90.00
_cell.angle_beta   90.00
_cell.angle_gamma   90.00
#
_symmetry.space_group_name_H-M   'P 1'
#
loop_
_entity.id
_entity.type
_entity.pdbx_description
1 polymer ?
#
loop_
_entity_poly.entity_id
_entity_poly.type
_entity_poly.pdbx_seq_one_letter_code
_entity_poly.pdbx_strand_id
1 'polypeptide(L)'
;MTGNKSQTRSDATRKAVRERDSICRVTGSRVMPRMRGTNYTGFEVAHIFPLAWAVPDHAPKFPPPIQPYLTYPKLADKPRNALLLRADVHSQFDDYQFSAKPIYLPNAHSSQTTLVWWLMRFEQSGASSLPNRDQPDFNRLRCLRGPATELNIQDFDSGLMDHHFTVALNWHVLGFGTEA
;
A
#
# COMPACT_ATOMS: atom_id res chain seq x y z
N MET A 1 -7.65 35.33 3.64
CA MET A 1 -7.45 34.33 2.57
C MET A 1 -6.25 33.47 2.94
N THR A 2 -6.47 32.40 3.70
CA THR A 2 -5.41 31.46 4.10
C THR A 2 -5.27 30.41 3.01
N GLY A 3 -4.22 30.53 2.19
CA GLY A 3 -3.90 29.56 1.16
C GLY A 3 -3.71 28.18 1.77
N ASN A 4 -4.51 27.23 1.29
CA ASN A 4 -4.42 25.82 1.63
C ASN A 4 -3.05 25.34 1.15
N LYS A 5 -2.06 25.23 2.04
CA LYS A 5 -0.79 24.61 1.70
C LYS A 5 -1.10 23.14 1.42
N SER A 6 -1.25 22.82 0.13
CA SER A 6 -0.99 21.47 -0.39
C SER A 6 0.19 20.92 0.41
N GLN A 7 -0.05 19.83 1.13
CA GLN A 7 0.95 19.17 1.96
C GLN A 7 2.03 18.65 1.01
N THR A 8 3.04 19.48 0.77
CA THR A 8 4.07 19.21 -0.24
C THR A 8 4.81 17.95 0.18
N ARG A 9 4.78 16.90 -0.66
CA ARG A 9 5.50 15.64 -0.42
C ARG A 9 6.95 15.94 -0.07
N SER A 10 7.44 15.48 1.09
CA SER A 10 8.82 15.72 1.50
C SER A 10 9.81 15.02 0.56
N ASP A 11 10.75 15.80 0.03
CA ASP A 11 11.86 15.26 -0.77
C ASP A 11 12.72 14.27 0.04
N ALA A 12 12.80 14.45 1.37
CA ALA A 12 13.52 13.54 2.24
C ALA A 12 12.85 12.16 2.33
N THR A 13 11.52 12.13 2.46
CA THR A 13 10.76 10.86 2.45
C THR A 13 10.91 10.17 1.11
N ARG A 14 10.75 10.92 0.02
CA ARG A 14 10.89 10.37 -1.34
C ARG A 14 12.28 9.77 -1.57
N LYS A 15 13.33 10.46 -1.14
CA LYS A 15 14.72 9.97 -1.22
C LYS A 15 14.91 8.70 -0.41
N ALA A 16 14.46 8.68 0.83
CA ALA A 16 14.60 7.52 1.72
C ALA A 16 13.86 6.28 1.21
N VAL A 17 12.64 6.42 0.69
CA VAL A 17 11.87 5.30 0.09
C VAL A 17 12.58 4.77 -1.15
N ARG A 18 13.05 5.68 -2.02
CA ARG A 18 13.78 5.33 -3.24
C ARG A 18 15.05 4.54 -2.95
N GLU A 19 15.84 4.99 -1.98
CA GLU A 19 17.06 4.32 -1.53
C GLU A 19 16.76 2.97 -0.89
N ARG A 20 15.76 2.89 -0.01
CA ARG A 20 15.33 1.65 0.65
C ARG A 20 14.88 0.59 -0.36
N ASP A 21 14.05 0.99 -1.33
CA ASP A 21 13.36 0.04 -2.20
C ASP A 21 14.19 -0.30 -3.43
N SER A 22 14.68 0.70 -4.17
CA SER A 22 15.44 0.54 -5.43
C SER A 22 14.80 -0.37 -6.50
N ILE A 23 13.58 -0.85 -6.28
CA ILE A 23 12.77 -1.72 -7.13
C ILE A 23 11.31 -1.32 -6.98
N CYS A 24 10.49 -1.63 -7.98
CA CYS A 24 9.04 -1.63 -7.80
C CYS A 24 8.67 -2.79 -6.88
N ARG A 25 8.14 -2.45 -5.71
CA ARG A 25 7.78 -3.41 -4.64
C ARG A 25 6.74 -4.47 -5.06
N VAL A 26 5.97 -4.19 -6.11
CA VAL A 26 4.92 -5.09 -6.62
C VAL A 26 5.40 -5.96 -7.77
N THR A 27 6.15 -5.40 -8.72
CA THR A 27 6.54 -6.11 -9.96
C THR A 27 7.95 -6.67 -9.91
N GLY A 28 8.76 -6.27 -8.93
CA GLY A 28 10.18 -6.54 -8.86
C GLY A 28 11.04 -5.80 -9.90
N SER A 29 10.44 -4.94 -10.73
CA SER A 29 11.16 -4.16 -11.74
C SER A 29 12.24 -3.31 -11.06
N ARG A 30 13.52 -3.55 -11.38
CA ARG A 30 14.63 -2.85 -10.74
C ARG A 30 14.81 -1.45 -11.31
N VAL A 31 15.18 -0.51 -10.46
CA VAL A 31 15.61 0.81 -10.90
C VAL A 31 17.02 0.69 -11.46
N MET A 32 17.24 1.19 -12.67
CA MET A 32 18.54 1.06 -13.34
C MET A 32 19.58 2.01 -12.73
N PRO A 33 20.71 1.49 -12.21
CA PRO A 33 21.81 2.35 -11.79
C PRO A 33 22.45 3.01 -13.02
N ARG A 34 22.90 4.26 -12.88
CA ARG A 34 23.71 4.96 -13.89
C ARG A 34 24.94 5.57 -13.22
N MET A 35 25.96 5.88 -14.03
CA MET A 35 27.20 6.51 -13.55
C MET A 35 26.98 7.87 -12.85
N ARG A 36 25.85 8.53 -13.11
CA ARG A 36 25.47 9.83 -12.48
C ARG A 36 24.44 9.68 -11.35
N GLY A 37 24.24 8.47 -10.85
CA GLY A 37 23.22 8.15 -9.85
C GLY A 37 22.05 7.34 -10.42
N THR A 38 21.18 6.88 -9.51
CA THR A 38 20.06 5.99 -9.84
C THR A 38 18.96 6.74 -10.61
N ASN A 39 18.50 6.18 -11.73
CA ASN A 39 17.45 6.79 -12.53
C ASN A 39 16.06 6.28 -12.15
N TYR A 40 15.33 7.04 -11.33
CA TYR A 40 13.96 6.72 -10.93
C TYR A 40 12.88 7.14 -11.94
N THR A 41 13.22 7.51 -13.17
CA THR A 41 12.20 7.79 -14.21
C THR A 41 11.28 6.57 -14.38
N GLY A 42 9.96 6.81 -14.35
CA GLY A 42 8.95 5.75 -14.37
C GLY A 42 8.68 5.10 -13.02
N PHE A 43 9.36 5.51 -11.95
CA PHE A 43 9.14 5.07 -10.57
C PHE A 43 8.70 6.21 -9.65
N GLU A 44 7.67 5.92 -8.87
CA GLU A 44 7.00 6.88 -8.02
C GLU A 44 6.89 6.36 -6.60
N VAL A 45 6.90 7.30 -5.65
CA VAL A 45 6.71 7.00 -4.24
C VAL A 45 5.23 7.14 -3.96
N ALA A 46 4.61 6.00 -3.64
CA ALA A 46 3.21 5.85 -3.33
C ALA A 46 3.03 5.81 -1.82
N HIS A 47 2.23 6.69 -1.25
CA HIS A 47 1.89 6.62 0.17
C HIS A 47 0.78 5.59 0.38
N ILE A 48 0.94 4.69 1.37
CA ILE A 48 -0.04 3.64 1.68
C ILE A 48 -1.32 4.28 2.24
N PHE A 49 -1.15 5.21 3.18
CA PHE A 49 -2.20 6.10 3.66
C PHE A 49 -2.02 7.48 3.03
N PRO A 50 -3.04 8.01 2.34
CA PRO A 50 -2.91 9.26 1.58
C PRO A 50 -2.69 10.45 2.51
N LEU A 51 -1.67 11.26 2.21
CA LEU A 51 -1.33 12.45 3.01
C LEU A 51 -2.51 13.43 3.12
N ALA A 52 -3.32 13.57 2.08
CA ALA A 52 -4.48 14.47 2.07
C ALA A 52 -5.51 14.17 3.18
N TRP A 53 -5.56 12.93 3.66
CA TRP A 53 -6.45 12.51 4.74
C TRP A 53 -5.83 12.63 6.13
N ALA A 54 -4.54 12.99 6.24
CA ALA A 54 -3.83 13.21 7.49
C ALA A 54 -4.23 14.53 8.16
N VAL A 55 -5.50 14.61 8.57
CA VAL A 55 -6.13 15.75 9.23
C VAL A 55 -6.47 15.36 10.67
N PRO A 56 -6.01 16.10 11.70
CA PRO A 56 -6.20 15.73 13.11
C PRO A 56 -7.66 15.48 13.51
N ASP A 57 -8.60 16.27 12.99
CA ASP A 57 -10.02 16.16 13.33
C ASP A 57 -10.68 14.87 12.83
N HIS A 58 -10.02 14.13 11.95
CA HIS A 58 -10.51 12.85 11.46
C HIS A 58 -10.08 11.67 12.32
N ALA A 59 -9.06 11.81 13.17
CA ALA A 59 -8.51 10.70 13.96
C ALA A 59 -9.55 9.82 14.68
N PRO A 60 -10.58 10.36 15.36
CA PRO A 60 -11.57 9.54 16.07
C PRO A 60 -12.43 8.65 15.16
N LYS A 61 -12.52 8.96 13.86
CA LYS A 61 -13.35 8.23 12.89
C LYS A 61 -12.65 7.01 12.28
N PHE A 62 -11.36 6.86 12.55
CA PHE A 62 -10.52 5.83 11.94
C PHE A 62 -10.01 4.82 12.99
N PRO A 63 -9.69 3.58 12.58
CA PRO A 63 -9.17 2.54 13.47
C PRO A 63 -7.92 2.96 14.27
N PRO A 64 -7.73 2.49 15.52
CA PRO A 64 -6.60 2.87 16.38
C PRO A 64 -5.21 2.80 15.74
N PRO A 65 -4.86 1.80 14.90
CA PRO A 65 -3.54 1.72 14.29
C PRO A 65 -3.18 2.91 13.39
N ILE A 66 -4.17 3.58 12.80
CA ILE A 66 -3.93 4.69 11.86
C ILE A 66 -4.12 6.08 12.49
N GLN A 67 -4.74 6.15 13.67
CA GLN A 67 -4.95 7.42 14.38
C GLN A 67 -3.67 8.24 14.60
N PRO A 68 -2.50 7.66 14.95
CA PRO A 68 -1.28 8.46 15.11
C PRO A 68 -0.89 9.25 13.85
N TYR A 69 -1.14 8.70 12.66
CA TYR A 69 -0.84 9.32 11.38
C TYR A 69 -1.79 10.49 11.04
N LEU A 70 -3.00 10.45 11.59
CA LEU A 70 -4.01 11.51 11.49
C LEU A 70 -3.75 12.63 12.50
N THR A 71 -3.49 12.26 13.76
CA THR A 71 -3.21 13.20 14.86
C THR A 71 -1.92 13.97 14.63
N TYR A 72 -0.91 13.34 14.05
CA TYR A 72 0.39 13.94 13.78
C TYR A 72 0.72 13.81 12.29
N PRO A 73 0.35 14.78 11.44
CA PRO A 73 0.52 14.66 9.99
C PRO A 73 1.97 14.46 9.53
N LYS A 74 2.95 14.85 10.36
CA LYS A 74 4.39 14.56 10.13
C LYS A 74 4.73 13.07 10.19
N LEU A 75 3.89 12.24 10.81
CA LEU A 75 4.03 10.78 10.82
C LEU A 75 3.51 10.16 9.53
N ALA A 76 2.52 10.79 8.87
CA ALA A 76 2.01 10.33 7.58
C ALA A 76 3.08 10.45 6.48
N ASP A 77 3.93 11.48 6.54
CA ASP A 77 5.05 11.63 5.60
C ASP A 77 6.34 10.96 6.11
N LYS A 78 6.30 9.62 6.23
CA LYS A 78 7.42 8.77 6.64
C LYS A 78 7.63 7.62 5.66
N PRO A 79 8.88 7.12 5.49
CA PRO A 79 9.15 6.01 4.57
C PRO A 79 8.32 4.75 4.85
N ARG A 80 7.97 4.48 6.11
CA ARG A 80 7.14 3.34 6.50
C ARG A 80 5.67 3.46 6.03
N ASN A 81 5.22 4.65 5.67
CA ASN A 81 3.92 4.88 5.03
C ASN A 81 4.04 4.98 3.50
N ALA A 82 5.11 4.48 2.89
CA ALA A 82 5.26 4.61 1.45
C ALA A 82 6.06 3.46 0.81
N LEU A 83 5.83 3.27 -0.49
CA LEU A 83 6.44 2.24 -1.32
C LEU A 83 6.92 2.84 -2.64
N LEU A 84 7.98 2.29 -3.21
CA LEU A 84 8.39 2.59 -4.56
C LEU A 84 7.65 1.68 -5.56
N LEU A 85 6.90 2.30 -6.47
CA LEU A 85 6.11 1.61 -7.49
C LEU A 85 6.49 2.12 -8.87
N ARG A 86 6.24 1.31 -9.91
CA ARG A 86 6.19 1.87 -11.27
C ARG A 86 4.97 2.78 -11.38
N ALA A 87 5.03 3.83 -12.20
CA ALA A 87 3.93 4.79 -12.35
C ALA A 87 2.59 4.14 -12.74
N ASP A 88 2.61 3.14 -13.64
CA ASP A 88 1.41 2.39 -14.05
C ASP A 88 0.81 1.51 -12.95
N VAL A 89 1.66 1.02 -12.04
CA VAL A 89 1.26 0.24 -10.86
C VAL A 89 0.81 1.17 -9.73
N HIS A 90 1.42 2.34 -9.60
CA HIS A 90 1.04 3.36 -8.63
C HIS A 90 -0.39 3.85 -8.88
N SER A 91 -0.75 4.13 -10.15
CA SER A 91 -2.13 4.50 -10.51
C SER A 91 -3.13 3.44 -10.03
N GLN A 92 -2.85 2.16 -10.28
CA GLN A 92 -3.70 1.06 -9.83
C GLN A 92 -3.77 0.94 -8.30
N PHE A 93 -2.68 1.27 -7.60
CA PHE A 93 -2.64 1.24 -6.14
C PHE A 93 -3.53 2.34 -5.54
N ASP A 94 -3.38 3.57 -6.04
CA ASP A 94 -4.17 4.73 -5.59
C ASP A 94 -5.66 4.58 -5.93
N ASP A 95 -5.98 3.91 -7.05
CA ASP A 95 -7.35 3.56 -7.47
C ASP A 95 -7.92 2.34 -6.72
N TYR A 96 -7.21 1.84 -5.70
CA TYR A 96 -7.58 0.68 -4.88
C TYR A 96 -7.76 -0.65 -5.63
N GLN A 97 -7.30 -0.73 -6.89
CA GLN A 97 -7.45 -1.90 -7.76
C GLN A 97 -6.74 -3.14 -7.21
N PHE A 98 -5.75 -2.95 -6.34
CA PHE A 98 -5.09 -4.00 -5.59
C PHE A 98 -4.60 -3.48 -4.22
N SER A 99 -4.34 -4.42 -3.31
CA SER A 99 -3.68 -4.14 -2.03
C SER A 99 -2.89 -5.37 -1.58
N ALA A 100 -2.28 -5.31 -0.39
CA ALA A 100 -1.57 -6.44 0.20
C ALA A 100 -2.06 -6.74 1.61
N LYS A 101 -2.00 -8.01 2.02
CA LYS A 101 -2.31 -8.46 3.38
C LYS A 101 -1.17 -9.36 3.89
N PRO A 102 -0.75 -9.26 5.16
CA PRO A 102 0.28 -10.16 5.66
C PRO A 102 -0.34 -11.55 5.88
N ILE A 103 0.35 -12.60 5.44
CA ILE A 103 -0.04 -13.98 5.70
C ILE A 103 1.16 -14.80 6.18
N TYR A 104 0.86 -15.86 6.93
CA TYR A 104 1.85 -16.85 7.31
C TYR A 104 1.88 -17.96 6.26
N LEU A 105 3.00 -18.10 5.56
CA LEU A 105 3.23 -19.24 4.68
C LEU A 105 3.99 -20.33 5.42
N PRO A 106 3.56 -21.60 5.35
CA PRO A 106 4.36 -22.71 5.85
C PRO A 106 5.64 -22.86 5.01
N ASN A 107 6.77 -23.01 5.68
CA ASN A 107 8.02 -23.37 5.00
C ASN A 107 7.94 -24.84 4.60
N ALA A 108 8.15 -25.14 3.31
CA ALA A 108 8.09 -26.52 2.81
C ALA A 108 9.12 -27.47 3.48
N HIS A 109 10.15 -26.93 4.13
CA HIS A 109 11.25 -27.68 4.72
C HIS A 109 11.39 -27.47 6.23
N SER A 110 10.46 -26.77 6.89
CA SER A 110 10.50 -26.60 8.35
C SER A 110 9.12 -26.34 8.94
N SER A 111 8.95 -26.61 10.23
CA SER A 111 7.73 -26.25 10.97
C SER A 111 7.59 -24.74 11.19
N GLN A 112 8.52 -23.92 10.66
CA GLN A 112 8.46 -22.47 10.77
C GLN A 112 7.56 -21.90 9.69
N THR A 113 6.80 -20.88 10.05
CA THR A 113 6.06 -20.06 9.10
C THR A 113 6.86 -18.81 8.76
N THR A 114 6.77 -18.38 7.51
CA THR A 114 7.32 -17.10 7.05
C THR A 114 6.18 -16.13 6.85
N LEU A 115 6.27 -14.98 7.51
CA LEU A 115 5.31 -13.90 7.33
C LEU A 115 5.66 -13.12 6.07
N VAL A 116 4.75 -13.14 5.10
CA VAL A 116 4.93 -12.49 3.79
C VAL A 116 3.75 -11.60 3.48
N TRP A 117 3.95 -10.63 2.58
CA TRP A 117 2.84 -9.89 2.00
C TRP A 117 2.23 -10.66 0.83
N TRP A 118 0.93 -10.88 0.90
CA TRP A 118 0.14 -11.46 -0.17
C TRP A 118 -0.58 -10.35 -0.92
N LEU A 119 -0.21 -10.17 -2.20
CA LEU A 119 -0.80 -9.18 -3.08
C LEU A 119 -2.15 -9.69 -3.62
N MET A 120 -3.19 -8.89 -3.49
CA MET A 120 -4.55 -9.21 -3.92
C MET A 120 -5.06 -8.14 -4.87
N ARG A 121 -5.52 -8.55 -6.04
CA ARG A 121 -6.19 -7.68 -7.00
C ARG A 121 -7.70 -7.81 -6.84
N PHE A 122 -8.41 -6.69 -6.85
CA PHE A 122 -9.85 -6.66 -6.60
C PHE A 122 -10.69 -6.57 -7.89
N GLU A 123 -10.13 -6.07 -9.00
CA GLU A 123 -10.86 -6.02 -10.29
C GLU A 123 -10.31 -6.97 -11.35
N GLN A 124 -11.13 -7.92 -11.78
CA GLN A 124 -11.04 -8.55 -13.10
C GLN A 124 -12.46 -8.89 -13.58
N SER A 125 -13.04 -8.07 -14.47
CA SER A 125 -14.27 -8.38 -15.25
C SER A 125 -15.48 -8.95 -14.49
N GLY A 126 -15.61 -8.63 -13.19
CA GLY A 126 -16.72 -9.07 -12.34
C GLY A 126 -16.30 -9.13 -10.89
N ALA A 127 -17.02 -8.42 -10.01
CA ALA A 127 -16.78 -8.47 -8.58
C ALA A 127 -16.96 -9.91 -8.06
N SER A 128 -15.91 -10.49 -7.46
CA SER A 128 -16.06 -11.76 -6.76
C SER A 128 -16.95 -11.54 -5.55
N SER A 129 -18.12 -12.18 -5.51
CA SER A 129 -18.98 -12.15 -4.32
C SER A 129 -18.29 -12.87 -3.16
N LEU A 130 -18.08 -12.16 -2.06
CA LEU A 130 -17.66 -12.76 -0.80
C LEU A 130 -18.90 -13.28 -0.07
N PRO A 131 -18.94 -14.57 0.32
CA PRO A 131 -20.13 -15.16 0.94
C PRO A 131 -20.36 -14.66 2.38
N ASN A 132 -19.37 -14.04 3.04
CA ASN A 132 -19.49 -13.56 4.40
C ASN A 132 -18.60 -12.32 4.66
N ARG A 133 -19.18 -11.25 5.21
CA ARG A 133 -18.48 -9.98 5.51
C ARG A 133 -17.47 -10.12 6.64
N ASP A 134 -17.78 -10.98 7.62
CA ASP A 134 -16.95 -11.17 8.83
C ASP A 134 -15.87 -12.24 8.62
N GLN A 135 -15.98 -13.02 7.55
CA GLN A 135 -15.01 -14.05 7.17
C GLN A 135 -14.91 -14.17 5.64
N PRO A 136 -14.19 -13.24 4.97
CA PRO A 136 -13.98 -13.33 3.54
C PRO A 136 -13.30 -14.65 3.18
N ASP A 137 -13.86 -15.40 2.23
CA ASP A 137 -13.16 -16.54 1.62
C ASP A 137 -12.08 -16.02 0.67
N PHE A 138 -10.92 -15.67 1.24
CA PHE A 138 -9.77 -15.13 0.50
C PHE A 138 -9.24 -16.09 -0.58
N ASN A 139 -9.63 -17.36 -0.57
CA ASN A 139 -9.27 -18.30 -1.64
C ASN A 139 -9.97 -17.98 -2.97
N ARG A 140 -11.08 -17.22 -2.95
CA ARG A 140 -11.79 -16.77 -4.16
C ARG A 140 -11.22 -15.51 -4.80
N LEU A 141 -10.38 -14.76 -4.07
CA LEU A 141 -9.66 -13.64 -4.64
C LEU A 141 -8.49 -14.20 -5.45
N ARG A 142 -8.48 -13.98 -6.78
CA ARG A 142 -7.36 -14.43 -7.62
C ARG A 142 -6.11 -13.67 -7.20
N CYS A 143 -5.15 -14.43 -6.70
CA CYS A 143 -3.80 -13.95 -6.40
C CYS A 143 -3.12 -13.53 -7.71
N LEU A 144 -2.71 -12.26 -7.80
CA LEU A 144 -1.59 -11.96 -8.67
C LEU A 144 -0.34 -12.52 -7.98
N ARG A 145 0.02 -13.76 -8.32
CA ARG A 145 1.39 -14.24 -8.09
C ARG A 145 2.31 -13.47 -9.02
N GLY A 146 2.62 -12.22 -8.67
CA GLY A 146 3.84 -11.59 -9.14
C GLY A 146 5.03 -12.38 -8.59
N PRO A 147 6.22 -12.30 -9.21
CA PRO A 147 7.42 -12.78 -8.55
C PRO A 147 7.44 -12.11 -7.17
N ALA A 148 7.30 -12.90 -6.11
CA ALA A 148 7.33 -12.39 -4.75
C ALA A 148 8.74 -11.85 -4.50
N THR A 149 9.02 -10.63 -4.96
CA THR A 149 10.09 -9.85 -4.37
C THR A 149 9.70 -9.71 -2.91
N GLU A 150 10.55 -10.24 -2.05
CA GLU A 150 10.40 -10.26 -0.60
C GLU A 150 10.04 -8.85 -0.11
N LEU A 151 8.74 -8.58 0.03
CA LEU A 151 8.27 -7.46 0.80
C LEU A 151 8.57 -7.84 2.23
N ASN A 152 9.64 -7.28 2.78
CA ASN A 152 9.94 -7.49 4.18
C ASN A 152 8.84 -6.81 4.99
N ILE A 153 8.21 -7.53 5.92
CA ILE A 153 7.10 -6.98 6.69
C ILE A 153 7.47 -5.73 7.49
N GLN A 154 8.76 -5.55 7.78
CA GLN A 154 9.25 -4.40 8.52
C GLN A 154 9.42 -3.15 7.65
N ASP A 155 9.39 -3.29 6.32
CA ASP A 155 9.64 -2.18 5.40
C ASP A 155 8.54 -1.12 5.47
N PHE A 156 7.32 -1.51 5.83
CA PHE A 156 6.18 -0.61 5.93
C PHE A 156 5.31 -0.90 7.15
N ASP A 157 4.44 0.04 7.49
CA ASP A 157 3.51 -0.12 8.61
C ASP A 157 2.36 -1.05 8.23
N SER A 158 2.23 -2.15 8.99
CA SER A 158 1.22 -3.15 8.70
C SER A 158 -0.21 -2.68 8.96
N GLY A 159 -0.41 -1.76 9.90
CA GLY A 159 -1.72 -1.16 10.18
C GLY A 159 -2.19 -0.25 9.04
N LEU A 160 -1.27 0.48 8.42
CA LEU A 160 -1.57 1.30 7.25
C LEU A 160 -1.96 0.44 6.05
N MET A 161 -1.22 -0.65 5.80
CA MET A 161 -1.52 -1.54 4.67
C MET A 161 -2.82 -2.33 4.91
N ASP A 162 -3.09 -2.76 6.14
CA ASP A 162 -4.37 -3.42 6.49
C ASP A 162 -5.55 -2.47 6.32
N HIS A 163 -5.38 -1.19 6.67
CA HIS A 163 -6.38 -0.17 6.38
C HIS A 163 -6.57 0.04 4.88
N HIS A 164 -5.50 0.19 4.10
CA HIS A 164 -5.55 0.29 2.64
C HIS A 164 -6.28 -0.91 2.01
N PHE A 165 -5.97 -2.12 2.47
CA PHE A 165 -6.66 -3.35 2.08
C PHE A 165 -8.15 -3.31 2.39
N THR A 166 -8.52 -2.86 3.60
CA THR A 166 -9.93 -2.76 4.02
C THR A 166 -10.69 -1.74 3.16
N VAL A 167 -10.09 -0.59 2.86
CA VAL A 167 -10.69 0.43 1.98
C VAL A 167 -10.89 -0.14 0.58
N ALA A 168 -9.87 -0.78 0.01
CA ALA A 168 -9.97 -1.41 -1.31
C ALA A 168 -11.04 -2.49 -1.38
N LEU A 169 -11.15 -3.31 -0.34
CA LEU A 169 -12.21 -4.32 -0.24
C LEU A 169 -13.59 -3.67 -0.19
N ASN A 170 -13.79 -2.64 0.62
CA ASN A 170 -15.06 -1.92 0.72
C ASN A 170 -15.41 -1.22 -0.61
N TRP A 171 -14.42 -0.64 -1.28
CA TRP A 171 -14.58 0.04 -2.57
C TRP A 171 -15.10 -0.93 -3.64
N HIS A 172 -14.46 -2.09 -3.79
CA HIS A 172 -14.77 -3.03 -4.88
C HIS A 172 -15.84 -4.08 -4.56
N VAL A 173 -16.01 -4.48 -3.29
CA VAL A 173 -16.96 -5.54 -2.91
C VAL A 173 -18.28 -4.99 -2.39
N LEU A 174 -18.26 -3.87 -1.66
CA LEU A 174 -19.47 -3.31 -1.04
C LEU A 174 -20.09 -2.17 -1.84
N GLY A 175 -19.47 -1.77 -2.97
CA GLY A 175 -20.01 -0.72 -3.83
C GLY A 175 -19.99 0.68 -3.22
N PHE A 176 -19.18 0.90 -2.18
CA PHE A 176 -19.02 2.23 -1.57
C PHE A 176 -18.19 3.20 -2.44
N GLY A 177 -17.82 2.80 -3.66
CA GLY A 177 -17.08 3.62 -4.64
C GLY A 177 -17.90 4.69 -5.36
N THR A 178 -19.18 4.86 -5.02
CA THR A 178 -20.02 5.93 -5.56
C THR A 178 -20.51 6.81 -4.41
N GLU A 179 -19.71 7.79 -3.99
CA GLU A 179 -20.14 9.14 -3.59
C GLU A 179 -18.87 10.01 -3.44
N ALA A 180 -18.48 10.68 -4.52
CA ALA A 180 -17.58 11.84 -4.52
C ALA A 180 -18.21 12.95 -5.36
#